data_AF-A0A1V3QHE4-F1
#
_entry.id   AF-A0A1V3QHE4-F1
#
_cell.length_a   1.000
_cell.length_b   1.000
_cell.length_c   1.000
_cell.angle_alpha   90.00
_cell.angle_beta   90.00
_cell.angle_gamma   90.00
#
_symmetry.space_group_name_H-M   'P 1'
#
loop_
_entity.id
_entity.type
_entity.pdbx_description
1 polymer ?
#
loop_
_entity_poly.entity_id
_entity_poly.type
_entity_poly.pdbx_seq_one_letter_code
_entity_poly.pdbx_strand_id
1 'polypeptide(L)'
;MTRPESSASPNLSPSALLLARLEGVQKTGNGWRSMCPACGGKSRKLSVCEGDNGTLLVTCFSCHDTPAVLAAVGLTIADLFTDRIRDQTPGGRREARRAFKQTAWAAALSVVGREAKVISIAGYDLAAGLVLSKTDADRLALAIDRVDAARDVLV
;
A
#
# COMPACT_ATOMS: atom_id res chain seq x y z
N MET A 1 -38.85 -5.66 -30.07
CA MET A 1 -37.98 -6.76 -29.61
C MET A 1 -36.89 -6.15 -28.74
N THR A 2 -37.21 -5.99 -27.46
CA THR A 2 -36.35 -5.41 -26.42
C THR A 2 -35.37 -6.48 -25.94
N ARG A 3 -34.07 -6.15 -25.91
CA ARG A 3 -33.01 -7.00 -25.32
C ARG A 3 -33.27 -7.10 -23.81
N PRO A 4 -33.18 -8.28 -23.19
CA PRO A 4 -33.27 -8.38 -21.74
C PRO A 4 -32.03 -7.73 -21.13
N GLU A 5 -32.25 -6.74 -20.26
CA GLU A 5 -31.26 -6.15 -19.39
C GLU A 5 -30.67 -7.26 -18.51
N SER A 6 -29.38 -7.52 -18.70
CA SER A 6 -28.61 -8.47 -17.89
C SER A 6 -28.59 -7.96 -16.46
N SER A 7 -29.30 -8.65 -15.58
CA SER A 7 -29.40 -8.42 -14.15
C SER A 7 -28.03 -8.48 -13.46
N ALA A 8 -27.42 -7.31 -13.26
CA ALA A 8 -26.30 -7.15 -12.34
C ALA A 8 -26.81 -7.38 -10.92
N SER A 9 -26.31 -8.42 -10.25
CA SER A 9 -26.43 -8.58 -8.79
C SER A 9 -25.87 -7.33 -8.09
N PRO A 10 -26.32 -6.96 -6.87
CA PRO A 10 -25.91 -5.70 -6.25
C PRO A 10 -24.41 -5.75 -5.95
N ASN A 11 -23.62 -5.11 -6.81
CA ASN A 11 -22.19 -4.89 -6.58
C ASN A 11 -22.05 -4.02 -5.33
N LEU A 12 -21.84 -4.63 -4.17
CA LEU A 12 -21.44 -3.91 -2.97
C LEU A 12 -20.12 -3.19 -3.27
N SER A 13 -20.08 -1.88 -3.09
CA SER A 13 -18.84 -1.11 -3.30
C SER A 13 -17.71 -1.67 -2.42
N PRO A 14 -16.44 -1.66 -2.89
CA PRO A 14 -15.29 -2.07 -2.08
C PRO A 14 -15.27 -1.41 -0.70
N SER A 15 -15.66 -0.13 -0.63
CA SER A 15 -15.81 0.62 0.61
C SER A 15 -16.86 0.00 1.54
N ALA A 16 -18.04 -0.37 1.04
CA ALA A 16 -19.08 -1.00 1.84
C ALA A 16 -18.61 -2.34 2.41
N LEU A 17 -17.90 -3.14 1.62
CA LEU A 17 -17.32 -4.42 2.07
C LEU A 17 -16.31 -4.22 3.20
N LEU A 18 -15.39 -3.28 3.05
CA LEU A 18 -14.35 -3.06 4.04
C LEU A 18 -14.91 -2.40 5.31
N LEU A 19 -15.71 -1.34 5.17
CA LEU A 19 -16.23 -0.58 6.30
C LEU A 19 -17.17 -1.40 7.19
N ALA A 20 -17.90 -2.36 6.63
CA ALA A 20 -18.76 -3.28 7.40
C ALA A 20 -17.97 -4.19 8.35
N ARG A 21 -16.67 -4.38 8.12
CA ARG A 21 -15.80 -5.26 8.91
C ARG A 21 -14.86 -4.48 9.84
N LEU A 22 -14.95 -3.15 9.84
CA LEU A 22 -14.09 -2.27 10.62
C LEU A 22 -14.83 -1.71 11.84
N GLU A 23 -14.09 -1.57 12.94
CA GLU A 23 -14.62 -0.99 14.16
C GLU A 23 -14.26 0.49 14.29
N GLY A 24 -15.15 1.25 14.95
CA GLY A 24 -14.91 2.66 15.25
C GLY A 24 -14.86 3.57 14.02
N VAL A 25 -15.54 3.17 12.94
CA VAL A 25 -15.60 3.91 11.67
C VAL A 25 -16.22 5.29 11.87
N GLN A 26 -15.51 6.31 11.41
CA GLN A 26 -15.91 7.70 11.44
C GLN A 26 -15.67 8.32 10.07
N LYS A 27 -16.69 8.95 9.48
CA LYS A 27 -16.53 9.69 8.22
C LYS A 27 -15.69 10.95 8.45
N THR A 28 -14.76 11.23 7.54
CA THR A 28 -13.87 12.41 7.62
C THR A 28 -13.57 12.90 6.20
N GLY A 29 -14.09 14.09 5.85
CA GLY A 29 -13.96 14.62 4.49
C GLY A 29 -14.53 13.66 3.44
N ASN A 30 -13.71 13.33 2.44
CA ASN A 30 -14.04 12.38 1.36
C ASN A 30 -13.69 10.92 1.70
N GLY A 31 -13.44 10.59 2.97
CA GLY A 31 -13.08 9.23 3.37
C GLY A 31 -13.55 8.88 4.78
N TRP A 32 -12.91 7.87 5.35
CA TRP A 32 -13.21 7.31 6.66
C TRP A 32 -11.95 7.05 7.48
N ARG A 33 -12.09 7.16 8.78
CA ARG A 33 -11.10 6.79 9.78
C ARG A 33 -11.66 5.67 10.64
N SER A 34 -10.87 4.64 10.89
CA SER A 34 -11.27 3.52 11.75
C SER A 34 -10.11 3.00 12.60
N MET A 35 -10.43 2.13 13.55
CA MET A 35 -9.42 1.41 14.31
C MET A 35 -8.74 0.39 13.39
N CYS A 36 -7.42 0.24 13.56
CA CYS A 36 -6.64 -0.69 12.76
C CYS A 36 -6.68 -2.07 13.43
N PRO A 37 -7.25 -3.11 12.77
CA PRO A 37 -7.33 -4.45 13.33
C PRO A 37 -5.94 -5.11 13.44
N ALA A 38 -5.00 -4.77 12.55
CA ALA A 38 -3.66 -5.37 12.54
C ALA A 38 -2.74 -4.84 13.65
N CYS A 39 -2.83 -3.56 14.02
CA CYS A 39 -1.93 -2.97 15.03
C CYS A 39 -2.55 -2.88 16.43
N GLY A 40 -3.80 -3.34 16.62
CA GLY A 40 -4.49 -3.36 17.92
C GLY A 40 -4.64 -1.99 18.59
N GLY A 41 -4.57 -0.90 17.82
CA GLY A 41 -4.55 0.46 18.38
C GLY A 41 -5.93 0.95 18.78
N LYS A 42 -6.05 1.53 19.99
CA LYS A 42 -7.29 2.19 20.47
C LYS A 42 -7.67 3.46 19.69
N SER A 43 -6.74 4.03 18.92
CA SER A 43 -6.98 5.23 18.13
C SER A 43 -7.30 4.92 16.67
N ARG A 44 -8.04 5.82 16.02
CA ARG A 44 -8.45 5.70 14.62
C ARG A 44 -7.28 5.98 13.67
N LYS A 45 -6.33 5.05 13.57
CA LYS A 45 -5.10 5.17 12.77
C LYS A 45 -5.25 4.67 11.33
N LEU A 46 -6.33 3.95 11.04
CA LEU A 46 -6.61 3.45 9.70
C LEU A 46 -7.37 4.52 8.91
N SER A 47 -6.89 4.83 7.72
CA SER A 47 -7.55 5.71 6.77
C SER A 47 -8.02 4.91 5.58
N VAL A 48 -9.26 5.14 5.17
CA VAL A 48 -9.91 4.50 4.03
C VAL A 48 -10.49 5.62 3.16
N CYS A 49 -10.10 5.68 1.89
CA CYS A 49 -10.60 6.69 0.94
C CYS A 49 -10.90 6.02 -0.40
N GLU A 50 -11.94 6.46 -1.08
CA GLU A 50 -12.16 6.10 -2.48
C GLU A 50 -11.28 6.99 -3.37
N GLY A 51 -10.50 6.37 -4.25
CA GLY A 51 -9.76 7.07 -5.30
C GLY A 51 -10.62 7.29 -6.53
N ASP A 52 -10.19 8.19 -7.40
CA ASP A 52 -10.95 8.65 -8.59
C ASP A 52 -11.33 7.52 -9.56
N ASN A 53 -10.57 6.43 -9.54
CA ASN A 53 -10.78 5.25 -10.39
C ASN A 53 -11.67 4.18 -9.72
N GLY A 54 -12.37 4.51 -8.63
CA GLY A 54 -13.17 3.56 -7.85
C GLY A 54 -12.34 2.53 -7.08
N THR A 55 -11.03 2.77 -6.93
CA THR A 55 -10.12 1.94 -6.13
C THR A 55 -10.11 2.43 -4.70
N LEU A 56 -10.18 1.51 -3.74
CA LEU A 56 -10.14 1.84 -2.32
C LEU A 56 -8.70 1.95 -1.82
N LEU A 57 -8.31 3.13 -1.37
CA LEU A 57 -7.02 3.39 -0.74
C LEU A 57 -7.12 3.13 0.75
N VAL A 58 -6.30 2.22 1.25
CA VAL A 58 -6.27 1.81 2.67
C VAL A 58 -4.86 1.99 3.20
N THR A 59 -4.71 2.79 4.25
CA THR A 59 -3.40 3.05 4.86
C THR A 59 -3.53 3.18 6.37
N CYS A 60 -2.77 2.37 7.10
CA CYS A 60 -2.58 2.55 8.54
C CYS A 60 -1.30 3.34 8.81
N PHE A 61 -1.43 4.46 9.52
CA PHE A 61 -0.28 5.30 9.89
C PHE A 61 0.55 4.74 11.06
N SER A 62 0.25 3.53 11.54
CA SER A 62 1.04 2.85 12.58
C SER A 62 1.84 1.70 11.98
N CYS A 63 1.17 0.65 11.48
CA CYS A 63 1.85 -0.53 10.97
C CYS A 63 2.31 -0.38 9.52
N HIS A 64 1.72 0.53 8.74
CA HIS A 64 1.99 0.69 7.30
C HIS A 64 1.86 -0.62 6.49
N ASP A 65 1.13 -1.60 7.03
CA ASP A 65 0.97 -2.94 6.47
C ASP A 65 -0.48 -3.16 6.06
N THR A 66 -0.81 -2.71 4.84
CA THR A 66 -2.15 -2.88 4.26
C THR A 66 -2.51 -4.35 4.08
N PRO A 67 -1.63 -5.26 3.58
CA PRO A 67 -1.91 -6.69 3.53
C PRO A 67 -2.35 -7.28 4.87
N ALA A 68 -1.66 -6.97 5.97
CA ALA A 68 -2.04 -7.45 7.31
C ALA A 68 -3.39 -6.90 7.77
N VAL A 69 -3.69 -5.64 7.45
CA VAL A 69 -5.01 -5.03 7.76
C VAL A 69 -6.14 -5.77 7.05
N LEU A 70 -5.98 -6.07 5.76
CA LEU A 70 -6.98 -6.79 4.98
C LEU A 70 -7.13 -8.24 5.45
N ALA A 71 -6.00 -8.92 5.70
CA ALA A 71 -6.00 -10.28 6.21
C ALA A 71 -6.73 -10.40 7.56
N ALA A 72 -6.56 -9.42 8.45
CA ALA A 72 -7.24 -9.38 9.75
C ALA A 72 -8.77 -9.27 9.64
N VAL A 73 -9.30 -8.77 8.52
CA VAL A 73 -10.74 -8.70 8.22
C VAL A 73 -11.20 -9.72 7.19
N GLY A 74 -10.33 -10.67 6.81
CA GLY A 74 -10.66 -11.72 5.83
C GLY A 74 -10.83 -11.19 4.40
N LEU A 75 -10.19 -10.08 4.06
CA LEU A 75 -10.15 -9.52 2.70
C LEU A 75 -8.76 -9.65 2.10
N THR A 76 -8.69 -9.52 0.78
CA THR A 76 -7.46 -9.53 0.00
C THR A 76 -7.27 -8.19 -0.70
N ILE A 77 -6.06 -7.94 -1.22
CA ILE A 77 -5.77 -6.76 -2.03
C ILE A 77 -6.72 -6.66 -3.24
N ALA A 78 -7.14 -7.79 -3.81
CA ALA A 78 -8.05 -7.82 -4.94
C ALA A 78 -9.42 -7.21 -4.63
N ASP A 79 -9.86 -7.28 -3.37
CA ASP A 79 -11.16 -6.75 -2.94
C ASP A 79 -11.18 -5.21 -2.82
N LEU A 80 -10.01 -4.55 -2.96
CA LEU A 80 -9.91 -3.09 -2.99
C LEU A 80 -10.25 -2.49 -4.36
N PHE A 81 -10.38 -3.31 -5.41
CA PHE A 81 -10.56 -2.84 -6.78
C PHE A 81 -11.98 -3.16 -7.28
N THR A 82 -12.67 -2.14 -7.82
CA THR A 82 -14.01 -2.31 -8.40
C THR A 82 -14.00 -3.04 -9.74
N ASP A 83 -12.97 -2.82 -10.56
CA ASP A 83 -12.82 -3.41 -11.88
C ASP A 83 -11.75 -4.50 -11.86
N ARG A 84 -12.15 -5.75 -12.08
CA ARG A 84 -11.21 -6.78 -12.55
C ARG A 84 -10.72 -6.36 -13.94
N ILE A 85 -9.43 -6.57 -14.23
CA ILE A 85 -8.75 -6.19 -15.49
C ILE A 85 -9.74 -6.25 -16.67
N ARG A 86 -10.10 -5.09 -17.22
CA ARG A 86 -11.17 -4.96 -18.23
C ARG A 86 -10.89 -5.79 -19.49
N ASP A 87 -9.61 -6.01 -19.78
CA ASP A 87 -9.15 -6.90 -20.85
C ASP A 87 -8.53 -8.20 -20.26
N GLN A 88 -9.32 -9.28 -20.31
CA GLN A 88 -8.92 -10.61 -19.84
C GLN A 88 -8.08 -11.40 -20.87
N THR A 89 -7.82 -10.84 -22.05
CA THR A 89 -6.96 -11.48 -23.04
C THR A 89 -5.54 -11.65 -22.48
N PRO A 90 -4.74 -12.59 -23.01
CA PRO A 90 -3.33 -12.69 -22.66
C PRO A 90 -2.55 -11.38 -22.87
N GLY A 91 -2.95 -10.59 -23.88
CA GLY A 91 -2.38 -9.26 -24.18
C GLY A 91 -2.68 -8.23 -23.09
N GLY A 92 -3.96 -8.03 -22.76
CA GLY A 92 -4.38 -7.09 -21.72
C GLY A 92 -3.82 -7.43 -20.33
N ARG A 93 -3.78 -8.73 -19.98
CA ARG A 93 -3.13 -9.17 -18.73
C ARG A 93 -1.64 -8.86 -18.69
N ARG A 94 -0.94 -8.98 -19.83
CA ARG A 94 0.50 -8.66 -19.91
C ARG A 94 0.74 -7.15 -19.78
N GLU A 95 -0.11 -6.34 -20.41
CA GLU A 95 -0.04 -4.88 -20.32
C GLU A 95 -0.34 -4.38 -18.91
N ALA A 96 -1.41 -4.86 -18.28
CA ALA A 96 -1.75 -4.53 -16.90
C ALA A 96 -0.62 -4.90 -15.92
N ARG A 97 -0.02 -6.09 -16.09
CA ARG A 97 1.17 -6.50 -15.31
C ARG A 97 2.36 -5.57 -15.54
N ARG A 98 2.58 -5.12 -16.77
CA ARG A 98 3.68 -4.19 -17.10
C ARG A 98 3.46 -2.82 -16.47
N ALA A 99 2.25 -2.28 -16.57
CA ALA A 99 1.88 -1.01 -15.93
C ALA A 99 2.07 -1.09 -14.41
N PHE A 100 1.60 -2.17 -13.77
CA PHE A 100 1.81 -2.39 -12.34
C PHE A 100 3.30 -2.45 -11.97
N LYS A 101 4.11 -3.21 -12.73
CA LYS A 101 5.57 -3.26 -12.53
C LYS A 101 6.21 -1.88 -12.65
N GLN A 102 5.81 -1.06 -13.62
CA GLN A 102 6.36 0.29 -13.80
C GLN A 102 6.08 1.18 -12.58
N THR A 103 4.86 1.17 -12.06
CA THR A 103 4.52 1.92 -10.85
C THR A 103 5.26 1.38 -9.62
N ALA A 104 5.35 0.06 -9.47
CA ALA A 104 6.08 -0.58 -8.38
C ALA A 104 7.58 -0.24 -8.41
N TRP A 105 8.19 -0.24 -9.60
CA TRP A 105 9.58 0.14 -9.80
C TRP A 105 9.84 1.62 -9.49
N ALA A 106 8.94 2.51 -9.92
CA ALA A 106 9.08 3.94 -9.60
C ALA A 106 9.09 4.18 -8.07
N ALA A 107 8.23 3.47 -7.33
CA ALA A 107 8.20 3.52 -5.88
C ALA A 107 9.49 2.94 -5.25
N ALA A 108 9.92 1.76 -5.70
CA ALA A 108 11.13 1.11 -5.20
C ALA A 108 12.39 1.94 -5.46
N LEU A 109 12.56 2.49 -6.67
CA LEU A 109 13.68 3.37 -7.01
C LEU A 109 13.69 4.66 -6.17
N SER A 110 12.53 5.21 -5.83
CA SER A 110 12.43 6.37 -4.94
C SER A 110 12.90 6.05 -3.53
N VAL A 111 12.61 4.85 -3.02
CA VAL A 111 13.14 4.36 -1.73
C VAL A 111 14.66 4.21 -1.82
N VAL A 112 15.16 3.49 -2.83
CA VAL A 112 16.60 3.30 -3.04
C VAL A 112 17.33 4.64 -3.10
N GLY A 113 16.84 5.62 -3.86
CA GLY A 113 17.48 6.93 -3.97
C GLY A 113 17.59 7.67 -2.63
N ARG A 114 16.53 7.64 -1.80
CA ARG A 114 16.53 8.28 -0.48
C ARG A 114 17.49 7.57 0.47
N GLU A 115 17.41 6.26 0.55
CA GLU A 115 18.17 5.47 1.52
C GLU A 115 19.66 5.39 1.13
N ALA A 116 19.99 5.39 -0.17
CA ALA A 116 21.36 5.51 -0.66
C ALA A 116 22.05 6.81 -0.20
N LYS A 117 21.30 7.91 -0.07
CA LYS A 117 21.84 9.17 0.45
C LYS A 117 22.22 9.06 1.92
N VAL A 118 21.41 8.38 2.73
CA VAL A 118 21.71 8.10 4.15
C VAL A 118 22.95 7.23 4.27
N ILE A 119 23.01 6.15 3.48
CA ILE A 119 24.17 5.25 3.45
C ILE A 119 25.44 6.01 3.02
N SER A 120 25.34 6.89 2.03
CA SER A 120 26.48 7.71 1.58
C SER A 120 27.01 8.60 2.69
N ILE A 121 26.12 9.29 3.44
CA ILE A 121 26.52 10.18 4.54
C ILE A 121 27.27 9.38 5.62
N ALA A 122 26.70 8.27 6.08
CA ALA A 122 27.34 7.42 7.07
C ALA A 122 28.67 6.84 6.55
N GLY A 123 28.73 6.47 5.27
CA GLY A 123 29.94 5.99 4.62
C GLY A 123 31.06 7.04 4.59
N TYR A 124 30.73 8.31 4.33
CA TYR A 124 31.71 9.41 4.39
C TYR A 124 32.22 9.66 5.81
N ASP A 125 31.33 9.65 6.81
CA ASP A 125 31.72 9.83 8.22
C ASP A 125 32.68 8.72 8.67
N LEU A 126 32.36 7.46 8.34
CA LEU A 126 33.23 6.31 8.63
C LEU A 126 34.57 6.40 7.89
N ALA A 127 34.57 6.81 6.61
CA ALA A 127 35.80 6.99 5.83
C ALA A 127 36.68 8.11 6.38
N ALA A 128 36.08 9.13 7.01
CA ALA A 128 36.79 10.18 7.74
C ALA A 128 37.26 9.76 9.14
N GLY A 129 36.99 8.51 9.56
CA GLY A 129 37.36 7.98 10.88
C GLY A 129 36.43 8.44 12.01
N LEU A 130 35.27 9.01 11.69
CA LEU A 130 34.27 9.38 12.68
C LEU A 130 33.52 8.15 13.18
N VAL A 131 33.14 8.17 14.45
CA VAL A 131 32.29 7.14 15.06
C VAL A 131 30.84 7.61 14.96
N LEU A 132 29.98 6.79 14.35
CA LEU A 132 28.56 7.09 14.25
C LEU A 132 27.91 7.11 15.64
N SER A 133 27.03 8.08 15.87
CA SER A 133 26.17 8.05 17.05
C SER A 133 25.23 6.84 16.98
N LYS A 134 24.67 6.42 18.13
CA LYS A 134 23.66 5.35 18.14
C LYS A 134 22.48 5.66 17.23
N THR A 135 22.01 6.91 17.22
CA THR A 135 20.91 7.36 16.37
C THR A 135 21.25 7.22 14.88
N ASP A 136 22.47 7.58 14.48
CA ASP A 136 22.91 7.48 13.09
C ASP A 136 23.14 6.03 12.67
N ALA A 137 23.69 5.20 13.57
CA ALA A 137 23.84 3.77 13.36
C ALA A 137 22.47 3.07 13.19
N ASP A 138 21.50 3.38 14.05
CA ASP A 138 20.13 2.86 13.94
C ASP A 138 19.48 3.32 12.63
N ARG A 139 19.72 4.56 12.20
CA ARG A 139 19.19 5.08 10.94
C ARG A 139 19.85 4.46 9.71
N LEU A 140 21.15 4.17 9.77
CA LEU A 140 21.89 3.44 8.73
C LEU A 140 21.36 2.01 8.59
N ALA A 141 21.17 1.29 9.70
CA ALA A 141 20.59 -0.05 9.69
C ALA A 141 19.21 -0.05 9.02
N LEU A 142 18.33 0.87 9.40
CA LEU A 142 17.02 1.02 8.76
C LEU A 142 17.12 1.36 7.26
N ALA A 143 18.14 2.11 6.84
CA ALA A 143 18.35 2.42 5.43
C ALA A 143 18.71 1.17 4.62
N ILE A 144 19.58 0.32 5.17
CA ILE A 144 19.99 -0.95 4.55
C ILE A 144 18.77 -1.87 4.39
N ASP A 145 18.00 -2.07 5.46
CA ASP A 145 16.80 -2.91 5.43
C ASP A 145 15.80 -2.46 4.35
N ARG A 146 15.62 -1.13 4.21
CA ARG A 146 14.72 -0.55 3.20
C ARG A 146 15.25 -0.70 1.78
N VAL A 147 16.57 -0.63 1.57
CA VAL A 147 17.18 -0.89 0.26
C VAL A 147 17.00 -2.35 -0.13
N ASP A 148 17.20 -3.28 0.80
CA ASP A 148 17.02 -4.71 0.54
C ASP A 148 15.55 -5.03 0.21
N ALA A 149 14.60 -4.50 0.98
CA ALA A 149 13.18 -4.65 0.68
C ALA A 149 12.79 -4.04 -0.68
N ALA A 150 13.38 -2.89 -1.05
CA ALA A 150 13.14 -2.28 -2.35
C ALA A 150 13.76 -3.09 -3.50
N ARG A 151 14.88 -3.77 -3.27
CA ARG A 151 15.53 -4.65 -4.26
C ARG A 151 14.62 -5.81 -4.66
N ASP A 152 13.91 -6.40 -3.70
CA ASP A 152 13.00 -7.53 -3.96
C ASP A 152 11.82 -7.14 -4.88
N VAL A 153 11.48 -5.85 -4.96
CA VAL A 153 10.44 -5.31 -5.88
C VAL A 153 10.98 -5.12 -7.31
N LEU A 154 12.30 -4.98 -7.46
CA LEU A 154 12.95 -4.70 -8.75
C LEU A 154 13.29 -5.97 -9.55
N VAL A 155 13.32 -7.13 -8.91
CA VAL A 155 13.63 -8.46 -9.51
C VAL A 155 12.35 -9.13 -10.03
#